data_AF-A0A6I4SR11-F1
#
_entry.id   AF-A0A6I4SR11-F1
#
_cell.length_a   1.000
_cell.length_b   1.000
_cell.length_c   1.000
_cell.angle_alpha   90.00
_cell.angle_beta   90.00
_cell.angle_gamma   90.00
#
_symmetry.space_group_name_H-M   'P 1'
#
loop_
_entity.id
_entity.type
_entity.pdbx_description
1 polymer ?
#
loop_
_entity_poly.entity_id
_entity_poly.type
_entity_poly.pdbx_seq_one_letter_code
_entity_poly.pdbx_strand_id
1 'polypeptide(L)'
;MKSILKLISVAAGTASLALSTPALAQMQPWADYTPQETVVELTYVKVDEGQLGFYLEGLKGTWVKANEIAKELGQITDYGIYVVPFGSNEVNLVLRVNYPNMAELDPSKAKYDQFMQAWGNANMESSNKTVRELYNNIREIKGTYVLREIKMNSDD
;
A
#
# COMPACT_ATOMS: atom_id res chain seq x y z
N MET A 1 54.53 -51.82 -58.64
CA MET A 1 55.52 -51.97 -57.55
C MET A 1 55.17 -51.00 -56.41
N LYS A 2 55.16 -51.50 -55.16
CA LYS A 2 55.05 -50.78 -53.85
C LYS A 2 53.67 -50.12 -53.58
N SER A 3 52.72 -50.76 -52.89
CA SER A 3 52.59 -51.21 -51.48
C SER A 3 52.41 -50.09 -50.45
N ILE A 4 51.57 -50.35 -49.42
CA ILE A 4 51.57 -49.83 -48.02
C ILE A 4 50.84 -48.47 -47.83
N LEU A 5 49.93 -48.19 -46.86
CA LEU A 5 49.42 -48.82 -45.62
C LEU A 5 48.17 -48.02 -45.09
N LYS A 6 47.21 -48.69 -44.40
CA LYS A 6 46.52 -48.38 -43.09
C LYS A 6 46.06 -46.93 -42.75
N LEU A 7 44.99 -46.58 -42.02
CA LEU A 7 43.82 -47.17 -41.30
C LEU A 7 43.10 -45.96 -40.59
N ILE A 8 41.86 -46.14 -40.05
CA ILE A 8 41.15 -45.31 -39.02
C ILE A 8 40.34 -44.12 -39.60
N SER A 9 39.07 -43.78 -39.25
CA SER A 9 38.10 -44.04 -38.15
C SER A 9 36.70 -43.62 -38.64
N VAL A 10 35.63 -44.42 -38.50
CA VAL A 10 34.61 -44.46 -37.42
C VAL A 10 33.93 -43.12 -37.07
N ALA A 11 32.62 -43.11 -37.36
CA ALA A 11 31.48 -42.42 -36.73
C ALA A 11 31.49 -40.89 -36.58
N ALA A 12 30.67 -40.23 -37.42
CA ALA A 12 30.16 -38.89 -37.16
C ALA A 12 28.64 -38.96 -37.01
N GLY A 13 28.12 -38.52 -35.86
CA GLY A 13 26.67 -38.45 -35.64
C GLY A 13 26.25 -38.29 -34.18
N THR A 14 26.87 -37.41 -33.40
CA THR A 14 26.29 -36.95 -32.13
C THR A 14 25.27 -35.85 -32.42
N ALA A 15 23.99 -36.20 -32.42
CA ALA A 15 22.90 -35.23 -32.43
C ALA A 15 22.79 -34.57 -31.05
N SER A 16 23.35 -33.37 -30.92
CA SER A 16 23.17 -32.52 -29.75
C SER A 16 21.74 -31.99 -29.71
N LEU A 17 20.86 -32.63 -28.94
CA LEU A 17 19.56 -32.05 -28.58
C LEU A 17 19.82 -30.85 -27.65
N ALA A 18 19.87 -29.65 -28.21
CA ALA A 18 19.85 -28.42 -27.44
C ALA A 18 18.50 -28.33 -26.73
N LEU A 19 18.48 -28.64 -25.43
CA LEU A 19 17.34 -28.35 -24.56
C LEU A 19 17.23 -26.83 -24.45
N SER A 20 16.40 -26.22 -25.28
CA SER A 20 15.98 -24.83 -25.10
C SER A 20 15.12 -24.76 -23.84
N THR A 21 15.71 -24.44 -22.70
CA THR A 21 14.92 -24.02 -21.53
C THR A 21 14.19 -22.74 -21.93
N PRO A 22 12.86 -22.65 -21.80
CA PRO A 22 12.18 -21.38 -21.98
C PRO A 22 12.76 -20.42 -20.95
N ALA A 23 13.28 -19.28 -21.40
CA ALA A 23 13.55 -18.18 -20.50
C ALA A 23 12.21 -17.81 -19.86
N LEU A 24 12.08 -18.06 -18.55
CA LEU A 24 10.95 -17.54 -17.79
C LEU A 24 11.06 -16.03 -17.87
N ALA A 25 10.27 -15.39 -18.74
CA ALA A 25 10.21 -13.95 -18.85
C ALA A 25 9.69 -13.41 -17.50
N GLN A 26 10.61 -12.97 -16.65
CA GLN A 26 10.29 -12.34 -15.38
C GLN A 26 10.12 -10.84 -15.62
N MET A 27 8.97 -10.32 -15.21
CA MET A 27 8.67 -8.89 -15.23
C MET A 27 9.78 -8.08 -14.54
N GLN A 28 10.31 -7.09 -15.24
CA GLN A 28 11.34 -6.18 -14.78
C GLN A 28 10.73 -4.84 -14.33
N PRO A 29 11.12 -4.31 -13.16
CA PRO A 29 10.75 -2.95 -12.76
C PRO A 29 11.20 -1.93 -13.82
N TRP A 30 10.38 -0.91 -14.06
CA TRP A 30 10.55 0.18 -15.01
C TRP A 30 10.45 -0.20 -16.50
N ALA A 31 10.70 -1.46 -16.86
CA ALA A 31 10.41 -1.95 -18.21
C ALA A 31 8.94 -2.38 -18.31
N ASP A 32 8.52 -3.32 -17.48
CA ASP A 32 7.21 -3.97 -17.61
C ASP A 32 6.17 -3.41 -16.60
N TYR A 33 6.64 -2.82 -15.50
CA TYR A 33 5.77 -2.17 -14.52
C TYR A 33 6.46 -1.03 -13.78
N THR A 34 5.68 -0.06 -13.32
CA THR A 34 6.15 1.14 -12.63
C THR A 34 5.52 1.25 -11.24
N PRO A 35 6.32 1.11 -10.17
CA PRO A 35 5.88 1.46 -8.82
C PRO A 35 5.56 2.96 -8.73
N GLN A 36 4.38 3.31 -8.25
CA GLN A 36 3.96 4.69 -8.13
C GLN A 36 4.62 5.36 -6.91
N GLU A 37 4.84 6.68 -7.00
CA GLU A 37 5.37 7.46 -5.87
C GLU A 37 4.34 7.57 -4.75
N THR A 38 3.09 7.83 -5.12
CA THR A 38 1.96 7.93 -4.18
C THR A 38 1.77 6.65 -3.41
N VAL A 39 1.50 6.78 -2.11
CA VAL A 39 1.21 5.65 -1.24
C VAL A 39 -0.13 5.83 -0.55
N VAL A 40 -0.79 4.71 -0.25
CA VAL A 40 -2.10 4.69 0.37
C VAL A 40 -2.00 3.96 1.70
N GLU A 41 -2.37 4.61 2.79
CA GLU A 41 -2.56 3.95 4.07
C GLU A 41 -4.00 3.51 4.21
N LEU A 42 -4.21 2.22 4.53
CA LEU A 42 -5.49 1.64 4.86
C LEU A 42 -5.49 1.20 6.32
N THR A 43 -6.44 1.72 7.10
CA THR A 43 -6.73 1.23 8.46
C THR A 43 -8.02 0.43 8.44
N TYR A 44 -7.91 -0.84 8.81
CA TYR A 44 -9.02 -1.79 8.86
C TYR A 44 -9.64 -1.78 10.26
N VAL A 45 -10.95 -1.56 10.33
CA VAL A 45 -11.68 -1.35 11.58
C VAL A 45 -12.84 -2.33 11.69
N LYS A 46 -12.98 -2.93 12.86
CA LYS A 46 -14.20 -3.60 13.30
C LYS A 46 -14.93 -2.68 14.27
N VAL A 47 -16.02 -2.07 13.82
CA VAL A 47 -16.94 -1.32 14.68
C VAL A 47 -17.96 -2.28 15.27
N ASP A 48 -18.31 -2.10 16.54
CA ASP A 48 -19.30 -2.92 17.22
C ASP A 48 -20.71 -2.73 16.63
N GLU A 49 -21.55 -3.75 16.77
CA GLU A 49 -22.90 -3.74 16.21
C GLU A 49 -23.73 -2.58 16.78
N GLY A 50 -24.43 -1.85 15.89
CA GLY A 50 -25.19 -0.66 16.26
C GLY A 50 -24.36 0.59 16.58
N GLN A 51 -23.02 0.52 16.62
CA GLN A 51 -22.17 1.65 17.01
C GLN A 51 -21.66 2.50 15.82
N LEU A 52 -21.97 2.12 14.58
CA LEU A 52 -21.48 2.80 13.38
C LEU A 52 -21.77 4.31 13.39
N GLY A 53 -22.98 4.72 13.74
CA GLY A 53 -23.36 6.14 13.78
C GLY A 53 -22.50 6.95 14.75
N PHE A 54 -22.31 6.45 15.98
CA PHE A 54 -21.47 7.10 16.99
C PHE A 54 -20.00 7.16 16.55
N TYR A 55 -19.50 6.09 15.92
CA TYR A 55 -18.15 6.07 15.40
C TYR A 55 -17.94 7.11 14.29
N LEU A 56 -18.88 7.24 13.35
CA LEU A 56 -18.83 8.24 12.28
C LEU A 56 -18.93 9.68 12.82
N GLU A 57 -19.79 9.93 13.81
CA GLU A 57 -19.87 11.22 14.51
C GLU A 57 -18.52 11.58 15.15
N GLY A 58 -17.91 10.62 15.85
CA GLY A 58 -16.58 10.80 16.41
C GLY A 58 -15.53 11.10 15.34
N LEU A 59 -15.54 10.33 14.23
CA LEU A 59 -14.58 10.51 13.13
C LEU A 59 -14.73 11.91 12.50
N LYS A 60 -15.96 12.38 12.31
CA LYS A 60 -16.25 13.72 11.81
C LYS A 60 -15.61 14.80 12.70
N GLY A 61 -15.66 14.65 14.01
CA GLY A 61 -15.10 15.62 14.96
C GLY A 61 -13.57 15.58 15.08
N THR A 62 -12.94 14.48 14.68
CA THR A 62 -11.52 14.21 14.96
C THR A 62 -10.75 13.93 13.66
N TRP A 63 -10.79 12.68 13.18
CA TRP A 63 -10.03 12.17 12.04
C TRP A 63 -10.34 12.92 10.73
N VAL A 64 -11.61 13.21 10.44
CA VAL A 64 -12.02 13.95 9.23
C VAL A 64 -11.46 15.37 9.26
N LYS A 65 -11.66 16.12 10.34
CA LYS A 65 -11.14 17.49 10.44
C LYS A 65 -9.61 17.53 10.40
N ALA A 66 -8.93 16.58 11.04
CA ALA A 66 -7.48 16.48 10.98
C ALA A 66 -6.99 16.24 9.55
N ASN A 67 -7.64 15.35 8.79
CA ASN A 67 -7.28 15.09 7.40
C ASN A 67 -7.59 16.25 6.46
N GLU A 68 -8.66 17.01 6.68
CA GLU A 68 -8.90 18.24 5.89
C GLU A 68 -7.74 19.23 6.05
N ILE A 69 -7.28 19.45 7.29
CA ILE A 69 -6.11 20.31 7.55
C ILE A 69 -4.85 19.72 6.92
N ALA A 70 -4.60 18.42 7.10
CA ALA A 70 -3.44 17.77 6.48
C ALA A 70 -3.45 17.91 4.95
N LYS A 71 -4.64 17.86 4.33
CA LYS A 71 -4.83 18.05 2.89
C LYS A 71 -4.59 19.49 2.46
N GLU A 72 -5.11 20.48 3.20
CA GLU A 72 -4.85 21.91 2.98
C GLU A 72 -3.35 22.25 3.10
N LEU A 73 -2.64 21.57 4.00
CA LEU A 73 -1.19 21.72 4.20
C LEU A 73 -0.36 20.91 3.17
N GLY A 74 -0.99 20.14 2.29
CA GLY A 74 -0.32 19.31 1.28
C GLY A 74 0.39 18.06 1.82
N GLN A 75 0.16 17.71 3.08
CA GLN A 75 0.75 16.52 3.73
C GLN A 75 0.09 15.22 3.23
N ILE A 76 -1.18 15.30 2.84
CA ILE A 76 -1.92 14.22 2.19
C ILE A 76 -2.57 14.77 0.91
N THR A 77 -2.83 13.90 -0.06
CA THR A 77 -3.55 14.28 -1.28
C THR A 77 -5.06 14.05 -1.15
N ASP A 78 -5.48 13.02 -0.41
CA ASP A 78 -6.89 12.69 -0.24
C ASP A 78 -7.13 11.74 0.95
N TYR A 79 -8.38 11.58 1.37
CA TYR A 79 -8.78 10.59 2.36
C TYR A 79 -10.18 10.04 2.06
N GLY A 80 -10.54 8.90 2.65
CA GLY A 80 -11.85 8.28 2.45
C GLY A 80 -12.27 7.33 3.57
N ILE A 81 -13.58 7.15 3.71
CA ILE A 81 -14.21 6.21 4.65
C ILE A 81 -15.05 5.23 3.84
N TYR A 82 -14.80 3.93 3.99
CA TYR A 82 -15.47 2.87 3.26
C TYR A 82 -16.13 1.91 4.23
N VAL A 83 -17.43 1.66 4.06
CA VAL A 83 -18.10 0.54 4.74
C VAL A 83 -17.88 -0.73 3.91
N VAL A 84 -17.73 -1.88 4.57
CA VAL A 84 -17.57 -3.18 3.89
C VAL A 84 -18.94 -3.87 3.81
N PRO A 85 -19.62 -3.86 2.64
CA PRO A 85 -20.98 -4.40 2.52
C PRO A 85 -21.02 -5.93 2.44
N PHE A 86 -19.88 -6.59 2.15
CA PHE A 86 -19.78 -8.03 1.96
C PHE A 86 -18.42 -8.57 2.43
N GLY A 87 -18.41 -9.69 3.15
CA GLY A 87 -17.20 -10.35 3.66
C GLY A 87 -17.47 -11.16 4.94
N SER A 88 -16.40 -11.61 5.61
CA SER A 88 -16.48 -12.34 6.88
C SER A 88 -17.00 -11.49 8.06
N ASN A 89 -17.19 -10.19 7.85
CA ASN A 89 -17.52 -9.19 8.88
C ASN A 89 -16.45 -9.04 9.97
N GLU A 90 -15.23 -9.55 9.79
CA GLU A 90 -14.11 -9.25 10.71
C GLU A 90 -13.62 -7.80 10.58
N VAL A 91 -13.84 -7.19 9.43
CA VAL A 91 -13.70 -5.75 9.16
C VAL A 91 -15.03 -5.28 8.58
N ASN A 92 -15.56 -4.18 9.10
CA ASN A 92 -16.77 -3.56 8.57
C ASN A 92 -16.60 -2.08 8.17
N LEU A 93 -15.43 -1.49 8.45
CA LEU A 93 -15.06 -0.16 7.99
C LEU A 93 -13.56 -0.10 7.63
N VAL A 94 -13.22 0.64 6.58
CA VAL A 94 -11.84 0.94 6.17
C VAL A 94 -11.66 2.45 6.08
N LEU A 95 -10.62 2.97 6.73
CA LEU A 95 -10.17 4.35 6.58
C LEU A 95 -9.01 4.38 5.60
N ARG A 96 -9.01 5.35 4.70
CA ARG A 96 -8.03 5.49 3.61
C ARG A 96 -7.40 6.87 3.67
N VAL A 97 -6.08 6.95 3.59
CA VAL A 97 -5.32 8.21 3.44
C VAL A 97 -4.34 8.06 2.27
N ASN A 98 -4.34 9.01 1.35
CA ASN A 98 -3.40 9.06 0.24
C ASN A 98 -2.29 10.06 0.56
N TYR A 99 -1.06 9.62 0.49
CA TYR A 99 0.12 10.49 0.59
C TYR A 99 0.71 10.72 -0.81
N PRO A 100 1.27 11.92 -1.07
CA PRO A 100 1.96 12.19 -2.33
C PRO A 100 3.17 11.26 -2.53
N ASN A 101 3.86 10.87 -1.44
CA ASN A 101 4.98 9.94 -1.46
C ASN A 101 5.31 9.44 -0.03
N MET A 102 6.29 8.54 0.09
CA MET A 102 6.72 7.97 1.38
C MET A 102 7.38 8.99 2.33
N ALA A 103 7.96 10.08 1.84
CA ALA A 103 8.63 11.07 2.70
C ALA A 103 7.64 11.86 3.58
N GLU A 104 6.34 11.76 3.30
CA GLU A 104 5.30 12.30 4.19
C GLU A 104 5.12 11.46 5.47
N LEU A 105 5.59 10.21 5.48
CA LEU A 105 5.53 9.34 6.66
C LEU A 105 6.75 9.50 7.57
N ASP A 106 7.80 10.18 7.10
CA ASP A 106 9.01 10.41 7.90
C ASP A 106 8.76 11.46 9.00
N PRO A 107 9.38 11.29 10.18
CA PRO A 107 9.23 12.26 11.26
C PRO A 107 9.80 13.62 10.84
N SER A 108 9.00 14.67 10.99
CA SER A 108 9.43 16.05 10.72
C SER A 108 8.83 17.00 11.74
N LYS A 109 9.69 17.62 12.55
CA LYS A 109 9.27 18.64 13.53
C LYS A 109 8.59 19.82 12.84
N ALA A 110 9.09 20.26 11.69
CA ALA A 110 8.51 21.38 10.96
C ALA A 110 7.08 21.08 10.49
N LYS A 111 6.84 19.89 9.91
CA LYS A 111 5.50 19.46 9.49
C LYS A 111 4.55 19.31 10.69
N TYR A 112 5.05 18.76 11.80
CA TYR A 112 4.30 18.67 13.04
C TYR A 112 3.92 20.05 13.60
N ASP A 113 4.86 20.98 13.70
CA ASP A 113 4.62 22.33 14.21
C ASP A 113 3.59 23.07 13.33
N GLN A 114 3.71 22.95 11.99
CA GLN A 114 2.78 23.53 11.04
C GLN A 114 1.37 22.93 11.18
N PHE A 115 1.27 21.61 11.32
CA PHE A 115 -0.01 20.95 11.58
C PHE A 115 -0.60 21.41 12.90
N MET A 116 0.18 21.47 13.98
CA MET A 116 -0.30 21.89 15.29
C MET A 116 -0.69 23.36 15.34
N GLN A 117 -0.05 24.22 14.54
CA GLN A 117 -0.46 25.61 14.39
C GLN A 117 -1.86 25.73 13.78
N ALA A 118 -2.19 24.90 12.79
CA ALA A 118 -3.51 24.86 12.16
C ALA A 118 -4.55 24.10 13.01
N TRP A 119 -4.15 22.98 13.61
CA TRP A 119 -5.03 22.10 14.37
C TRP A 119 -5.31 22.60 15.79
N GLY A 120 -4.29 23.07 16.49
CA GLY A 120 -4.40 23.60 17.85
C GLY A 120 -4.57 22.55 18.95
N ASN A 121 -4.14 22.92 20.16
CA ASN A 121 -4.15 22.03 21.33
C ASN A 121 -5.55 21.63 21.80
N ALA A 122 -6.55 22.51 21.63
CA ALA A 122 -7.93 22.20 22.02
C ALA A 122 -8.53 21.05 21.20
N ASN A 123 -8.31 21.04 19.88
CA ASN A 123 -8.75 19.96 19.02
C ASN A 123 -7.96 18.68 19.31
N MET A 124 -6.66 18.77 19.59
CA MET A 124 -5.85 17.63 20.03
C MET A 124 -6.41 16.99 21.31
N GLU A 125 -6.70 17.78 22.34
CA GLU A 125 -7.25 17.26 23.60
C GLU A 125 -8.64 16.65 23.39
N SER A 126 -9.49 17.30 22.60
CA SER A 126 -10.81 16.76 22.24
C SER A 126 -10.70 15.42 21.52
N SER A 127 -9.78 15.28 20.56
CA SER A 127 -9.52 14.02 19.87
C SER A 127 -9.05 12.93 20.81
N ASN A 128 -8.11 13.25 21.69
CA ASN A 128 -7.61 12.30 22.67
C ASN A 128 -8.73 11.84 23.62
N LYS A 129 -9.62 12.74 24.02
CA LYS A 129 -10.81 12.40 24.79
C LYS A 129 -11.73 11.44 24.01
N THR A 130 -12.03 11.72 22.75
CA THR A 130 -12.83 10.83 21.89
C THR A 130 -12.20 9.45 21.76
N VAL A 131 -10.87 9.35 21.61
CA VAL A 131 -10.18 8.05 21.56
C VAL A 131 -10.42 7.26 22.85
N ARG A 132 -10.17 7.89 24.00
CA ARG A 132 -10.25 7.24 25.33
C ARG A 132 -11.68 6.84 25.71
N GLU A 133 -12.64 7.71 25.46
CA GLU A 133 -14.00 7.58 25.98
C GLU A 133 -14.97 6.94 24.98
N LEU A 134 -14.71 7.08 23.67
CA LEU A 134 -15.58 6.53 22.63
C LEU A 134 -14.90 5.38 21.89
N TYR A 135 -13.81 5.64 21.16
CA TYR A 135 -13.28 4.67 20.20
C TYR A 135 -12.83 3.37 20.82
N ASN A 136 -12.12 3.42 21.95
CA ASN A 136 -11.64 2.21 22.62
C ASN A 136 -12.77 1.29 23.12
N ASN A 137 -14.01 1.80 23.18
CA ASN A 137 -15.16 1.07 23.70
C ASN A 137 -16.09 0.54 22.60
N ILE A 138 -15.94 1.00 21.35
CA ILE A 138 -16.90 0.73 20.27
C ILE A 138 -16.28 0.17 18.99
N ARG A 139 -14.95 0.01 18.97
CA ARG A 139 -14.24 -0.53 17.81
C ARG A 139 -12.93 -1.21 18.18
N GLU A 140 -12.47 -2.06 17.26
CA GLU A 140 -11.15 -2.66 17.25
C GLU A 140 -10.44 -2.31 15.94
N ILE A 141 -9.14 -2.00 16.02
CA ILE A 141 -8.27 -1.89 14.84
C ILE A 141 -7.75 -3.28 14.50
N LYS A 142 -8.08 -3.76 13.29
CA LYS A 142 -7.65 -5.06 12.79
C LYS A 142 -6.29 -5.01 12.10
N GLY A 143 -5.88 -3.84 11.63
CA GLY A 143 -4.56 -3.62 11.07
C GLY A 143 -4.46 -2.30 10.32
N THR A 144 -3.22 -1.88 10.08
CA THR A 144 -2.88 -0.72 9.25
C THR A 144 -1.82 -1.14 8.25
N TYR A 145 -2.02 -0.79 6.98
CA TYR A 145 -1.13 -1.16 5.89
C TYR A 145 -0.85 0.05 5.02
N VAL A 146 0.42 0.27 4.69
CA VAL A 146 0.83 1.24 3.67
C VAL A 146 1.06 0.48 2.37
N LEU A 147 0.33 0.88 1.34
CA LEU A 147 0.32 0.25 0.02
C LEU A 147 0.99 1.18 -0.99
N ARG A 148 1.70 0.58 -1.94
CA ARG A 148 2.19 1.25 -3.14
C ARG A 148 1.55 0.60 -4.36
N GLU A 149 0.92 1.41 -5.19
CA GLU A 149 0.37 0.94 -6.46
C GLU A 149 1.51 0.54 -7.41
N ILE A 150 1.34 -0.59 -8.09
CA ILE A 150 2.13 -0.98 -9.25
C ILE A 150 1.26 -0.77 -10.48
N LYS A 151 1.71 0.05 -11.43
CA LYS A 151 1.07 0.17 -12.74
C LYS A 151 1.80 -0.69 -13.75
N MET A 152 1.04 -1.47 -14.50
CA MET A 152 1.56 -2.20 -15.66
C MET A 152 1.85 -1.18 -16.77
N ASN A 153 3.02 -1.28 -17.38
CA ASN A 153 3.32 -0.49 -18.56
C ASN A 153 2.62 -1.17 -19.75
N SER A 154 1.93 -0.41 -20.61
CA SER A 154 1.35 -0.95 -21.84
C SER A 154 2.42 -1.06 -22.93
N ASP A 155 2.38 -2.15 -23.69
CA ASP A 155 3.12 -2.31 -24.94
C ASP A 155 2.36 -1.56 -26.05
N ASP A 156 2.37 -0.23 -26.05
CA ASP A 156 1.85 0.57 -27.18
C ASP A 156 2.93 0.78 -28.26
#